data_AF-A0A847RFG8-F1
#
_entry.id   AF-A0A847RFG8-F1
#
_cell.length_a   1.000
_cell.length_b   1.000
_cell.length_c   1.000
_cell.angle_alpha   90.00
_cell.angle_beta   90.00
_cell.angle_gamma   90.00
#
_symmetry.space_group_name_H-M   'P 1'
#
loop_
_entity.id
_entity.type
_entity.pdbx_description
1 polymer ?
#
loop_
_entity_poly.entity_id
_entity_poly.type
_entity_poly.pdbx_seq_one_letter_code
_entity_poly.pdbx_strand_id
1 'polypeptide(L)'
;MTTDLTLHPPIFRTTVDYSYNSSGNAWKIQSILEEITSMGIPSDTTVTYPTYDNKTNFHRLHPLWQFIDRNYSRNNSGSISSYNNAGLPTELSAPALILGIPFQHTFIRYQ
;
A
#
# COMPACT_ATOMS: atom_id res chain seq x y z
N MET A 1 -15.41 39.53 27.77
CA MET A 1 -15.42 38.39 26.83
C MET A 1 -13.99 37.91 26.67
N THR A 2 -13.61 36.86 27.37
CA THR A 2 -12.33 36.16 27.16
C THR A 2 -12.55 35.14 26.06
N THR A 3 -12.05 35.41 24.86
CA THR A 3 -11.95 34.38 23.83
C THR A 3 -10.88 33.39 24.30
N ASP A 4 -11.33 32.20 24.67
CA ASP A 4 -10.46 31.06 24.91
C ASP A 4 -9.67 30.78 23.62
N LEU A 5 -8.34 30.89 23.69
CA LEU A 5 -7.40 30.68 22.59
C LEU A 5 -6.75 29.29 22.68
N THR A 6 -7.46 28.28 23.17
CA THR A 6 -6.99 26.91 23.14
C THR A 6 -6.88 26.42 21.69
N LEU A 7 -5.67 26.56 21.14
CA LEU A 7 -5.29 26.03 19.84
C LEU A 7 -5.41 24.51 19.90
N HIS A 8 -6.43 23.96 19.25
CA HIS A 8 -6.55 22.52 19.08
C HIS A 8 -5.59 22.08 17.97
N PRO A 9 -4.86 20.97 18.15
CA PRO A 9 -4.00 20.46 17.09
C PRO A 9 -4.85 20.10 15.85
N PRO A 10 -4.30 20.22 14.63
CA PRO A 10 -4.99 19.80 13.43
C PRO A 10 -5.40 18.33 13.54
N ILE A 11 -6.65 18.03 13.20
CA ILE A 11 -7.10 16.66 13.02
C ILE A 11 -7.10 16.37 11.52
N PHE A 12 -6.51 15.23 11.16
CA PHE A 12 -6.48 14.77 9.78
C PHE A 12 -7.32 13.50 9.62
N ARG A 13 -7.95 13.39 8.45
CA ARG A 13 -8.60 12.17 7.97
C ARG A 13 -7.87 11.70 6.72
N THR A 14 -7.64 10.39 6.65
CA THR A 14 -7.15 9.75 5.43
C THR A 14 -8.26 8.90 4.82
N THR A 15 -8.62 9.21 3.57
CA THR A 15 -9.50 8.37 2.74
C THR A 15 -8.66 7.63 1.72
N VAL A 16 -8.89 6.33 1.54
CA VAL A 16 -8.16 5.51 0.56
C VAL A 16 -9.15 4.84 -0.37
N ASP A 17 -9.06 5.18 -1.65
CA ASP A 17 -9.91 4.64 -2.72
C ASP A 17 -9.13 3.62 -3.55
N TYR A 18 -9.76 2.48 -3.82
CA TYR A 18 -9.20 1.38 -4.59
C TYR A 18 -10.00 1.17 -5.88
N SER A 19 -9.34 1.21 -7.03
CA SER A 19 -9.93 0.89 -8.33
C SER A 19 -9.39 -0.43 -8.85
N TYR A 20 -10.27 -1.36 -9.22
CA TYR A 20 -9.92 -2.70 -9.66
C TYR A 20 -10.03 -2.86 -11.18
N ASN A 21 -9.11 -3.61 -11.77
CA ASN A 21 -9.13 -3.95 -13.19
C ASN A 21 -9.98 -5.20 -13.44
N SER A 22 -10.18 -5.57 -14.70
CA SER A 22 -10.95 -6.77 -15.09
C SER A 22 -10.35 -8.08 -14.57
N SER A 23 -9.04 -8.11 -14.30
CA SER A 23 -8.35 -9.23 -13.67
C SER A 23 -8.55 -9.31 -12.15
N GLY A 24 -9.23 -8.35 -11.51
CA GLY A 24 -9.47 -8.31 -10.07
C GLY A 24 -8.28 -7.84 -9.23
N ASN A 25 -7.35 -7.07 -9.82
CA ASN A 25 -6.22 -6.45 -9.12
C ASN A 25 -6.45 -4.94 -8.99
N ALA A 26 -6.04 -4.32 -7.89
CA ALA A 26 -6.15 -2.88 -7.70
C ALA A 26 -5.15 -2.14 -8.61
N TRP A 27 -5.60 -1.61 -9.75
CA TRP A 27 -4.70 -0.95 -10.70
C TRP A 27 -4.39 0.50 -10.32
N LYS A 28 -5.23 1.11 -9.48
CA LYS A 28 -5.03 2.47 -8.95
C LYS A 28 -5.44 2.51 -7.48
N ILE A 29 -4.57 3.07 -6.65
CA ILE A 29 -4.82 3.36 -5.24
C ILE A 29 -4.64 4.86 -5.04
N GLN A 30 -5.64 5.53 -4.51
CA GLN A 30 -5.62 6.98 -4.25
C GLN A 30 -5.80 7.23 -2.76
N SER A 31 -4.86 7.93 -2.14
CA SER A 31 -4.91 8.33 -0.73
C SER A 31 -5.10 9.84 -0.65
N ILE A 32 -6.14 10.28 0.05
CA ILE A 32 -6.51 11.68 0.24
C ILE A 32 -6.34 12.00 1.73
N LEU A 33 -5.45 12.92 2.06
CA LEU A 33 -5.26 13.46 3.40
C LEU A 33 -5.99 14.80 3.49
N GLU A 34 -7.01 14.86 4.35
CA GLU A 34 -7.83 16.05 4.57
C GLU A 34 -7.66 16.55 6.00
N GLU A 35 -7.51 17.86 6.18
CA GLU A 35 -7.66 18.50 7.48
C GLU A 35 -9.15 18.71 7.78
N ILE A 36 -9.60 18.38 8.99
CA ILE A 36 -11.03 18.47 9.38
C ILE A 36 -11.30 19.53 10.45
N THR A 37 -10.27 20.20 10.96
CA THR A 37 -10.36 21.24 12.00
C THR A 37 -10.62 22.66 11.47
N SER A 38 -10.96 22.81 10.17
CA SER A 38 -11.32 24.08 9.53
C SER A 38 -10.23 25.16 9.54
N MET A 39 -8.95 24.77 9.67
CA MET A 39 -7.83 25.70 9.55
C MET A 39 -7.50 26.06 8.10
N GLY A 40 -8.23 25.50 7.12
CA GLY A 40 -8.10 25.85 5.71
C GLY A 40 -6.85 25.24 5.05
N ILE A 41 -6.29 24.18 5.63
CA ILE A 41 -5.17 23.45 5.01
C ILE A 41 -5.72 22.67 3.81
N PRO A 42 -5.14 22.82 2.61
CA PRO A 42 -5.59 22.08 1.43
C PRO A 42 -5.35 20.58 1.60
N SER A 43 -6.23 19.77 0.99
CA SER A 43 -6.08 18.32 0.96
C SER A 43 -4.85 17.91 0.13
N ASP A 44 -4.09 16.95 0.61
CA ASP A 44 -3.01 16.31 -0.14
C ASP A 44 -3.50 14.99 -0.75
N THR A 45 -3.15 14.71 -2.00
CA THR A 45 -3.56 13.51 -2.72
C THR A 45 -2.36 12.79 -3.32
N THR A 46 -2.18 11.53 -2.93
CA THR A 46 -1.18 10.64 -3.52
C THR A 46 -1.84 9.53 -4.32
N VAL A 47 -1.29 9.22 -5.49
CA VAL A 47 -1.80 8.16 -6.38
C VAL A 47 -0.68 7.16 -6.65
N THR A 48 -0.99 5.89 -6.48
CA THR A 48 -0.08 4.76 -6.77
C THR A 48 -0.71 3.85 -7.81
N TYR A 49 0.12 3.36 -8.74
CA TYR A 49 -0.25 2.38 -9.77
C TYR A 49 0.56 1.10 -9.53
N PRO A 50 0.02 0.13 -8.76
CA PRO A 50 0.77 -1.07 -8.41
C PRO A 50 0.98 -1.99 -9.62
N THR A 51 2.11 -2.70 -9.61
CA THR A 51 2.39 -3.80 -10.52
C THR A 51 2.13 -5.13 -9.84
N TYR A 52 1.62 -6.08 -10.60
CA TYR A 52 1.25 -7.41 -10.12
C TYR A 52 2.00 -8.48 -10.88
N ASP A 53 2.35 -9.55 -10.18
CA ASP A 53 2.82 -10.77 -10.81
C ASP A 53 1.67 -11.71 -11.19
N ASN A 54 2.03 -12.92 -11.63
CA ASN A 54 1.06 -13.94 -12.04
C ASN A 54 0.76 -14.97 -10.93
N LYS A 55 1.12 -14.69 -9.67
CA LYS A 55 0.91 -15.59 -8.53
C LYS A 55 -0.24 -15.12 -7.67
N THR A 56 -0.95 -16.06 -7.05
CA THR A 56 -2.09 -15.75 -6.19
C THR A 56 -1.64 -14.97 -4.96
N ASN A 57 -2.39 -13.92 -4.62
CA ASN A 57 -2.15 -13.15 -3.40
C ASN A 57 -2.38 -14.00 -2.15
N PHE A 58 -1.38 -14.08 -1.26
CA PHE A 58 -1.50 -14.83 -0.01
C PHE A 58 -2.61 -14.32 0.91
N HIS A 59 -2.96 -13.03 0.85
CA HIS A 59 -4.07 -12.47 1.62
C HIS A 59 -5.42 -13.15 1.28
N ARG A 60 -5.57 -13.74 0.09
CA ARG A 60 -6.78 -14.46 -0.32
C ARG A 60 -7.01 -15.76 0.44
N LEU A 61 -6.01 -16.25 1.14
CA LEU A 61 -6.15 -17.44 1.97
C LEU A 61 -7.02 -17.18 3.20
N HIS A 62 -7.14 -15.92 3.65
CA HIS A 62 -7.86 -15.59 4.87
C HIS A 62 -8.59 -14.23 4.78
N PRO A 63 -9.94 -14.19 4.82
CA PRO A 63 -10.72 -12.96 4.71
C PRO A 63 -10.33 -11.88 5.74
N LEU A 64 -9.94 -12.30 6.95
CA LEU A 64 -9.47 -11.36 7.98
C LEU A 64 -8.22 -10.60 7.54
N TRP A 65 -7.29 -11.24 6.83
CA TRP A 65 -6.08 -10.57 6.33
C TRP A 65 -6.43 -9.57 5.24
N GLN A 66 -7.34 -9.94 4.33
CA GLN A 66 -7.84 -9.00 3.33
C GLN A 66 -8.50 -7.77 3.98
N PHE A 67 -9.24 -7.97 5.07
CA PHE A 67 -9.90 -6.90 5.80
C PHE A 67 -8.90 -5.98 6.50
N ILE A 68 -7.96 -6.53 7.26
CA ILE A 68 -6.95 -5.78 8.02
C ILE A 68 -6.07 -4.97 7.08
N ASP A 69 -5.54 -5.61 6.03
CA ASP A 69 -4.59 -4.97 5.11
C ASP A 69 -5.27 -4.20 3.98
N ARG A 70 -6.61 -4.28 3.90
CA ARG A 70 -7.44 -3.74 2.82
C ARG A 70 -6.95 -4.17 1.43
N ASN A 71 -6.42 -5.40 1.33
CA ASN A 71 -5.85 -5.95 0.10
C ASN A 71 -6.71 -7.08 -0.45
N TYR A 72 -7.54 -6.74 -1.43
CA TYR A 72 -8.43 -7.69 -2.11
C TYR A 72 -7.93 -8.08 -3.51
N SER A 73 -6.70 -7.72 -3.87
CA SER A 73 -6.13 -8.02 -5.19
C SER A 73 -5.99 -9.52 -5.41
N ARG A 74 -6.25 -9.99 -6.63
CA ARG A 74 -6.12 -11.41 -7.01
C ARG A 74 -4.68 -11.91 -6.99
N ASN A 75 -3.74 -11.06 -7.37
CA ASN A 75 -2.32 -11.33 -7.48
C ASN A 75 -1.48 -10.59 -6.45
N ASN A 76 -0.25 -11.04 -6.20
CA ASN A 76 0.66 -10.35 -5.28
C ASN A 76 1.03 -8.99 -5.88
N SER A 77 0.88 -7.94 -5.07
CA SER A 77 1.41 -6.62 -5.38
C SER A 77 2.87 -6.57 -4.96
N GLY A 78 3.78 -6.42 -5.92
CA GLY A 78 5.21 -6.30 -5.62
C GLY A 78 6.10 -6.97 -6.66
N SER A 79 7.37 -6.58 -6.62
CA SER A 79 8.42 -7.13 -7.48
C SER A 79 9.00 -8.38 -6.83
N ILE A 80 8.29 -9.51 -6.85
CA ILE A 80 8.82 -10.77 -6.34
C ILE A 80 9.74 -11.37 -7.40
N SER A 81 11.02 -11.57 -7.06
CA SER A 81 12.03 -12.04 -8.02
C SER A 81 11.96 -13.55 -8.24
N SER A 82 11.67 -14.32 -7.18
CA SER A 82 11.70 -15.78 -7.25
C SER A 82 10.74 -16.44 -6.26
N TYR A 83 10.44 -17.71 -6.56
CA TYR A 83 9.51 -18.55 -5.83
C TYR A 83 10.08 -19.95 -5.65
N ASN A 84 9.77 -20.62 -4.53
CA ASN A 84 10.07 -22.05 -4.36
C ASN A 84 9.05 -22.96 -5.07
N ASN A 85 9.30 -24.27 -5.04
CA ASN A 85 8.41 -25.28 -5.65
C ASN A 85 6.99 -25.32 -5.07
N ALA A 86 6.79 -24.78 -3.86
CA ALA A 86 5.47 -24.65 -3.23
C ALA A 86 4.75 -23.34 -3.64
N GLY A 87 5.37 -22.50 -4.48
CA GLY A 87 4.80 -21.24 -4.93
C GLY A 87 4.91 -20.10 -3.91
N LEU A 88 5.79 -20.23 -2.91
CA LEU A 88 6.03 -19.20 -1.90
C LEU A 88 7.19 -18.27 -2.32
N PRO A 89 7.09 -16.94 -2.07
CA PRO A 89 8.13 -15.97 -2.43
C PRO A 89 9.47 -16.29 -1.75
N THR A 90 10.52 -16.54 -2.51
CA THR A 90 11.87 -16.75 -1.94
C THR A 90 12.72 -15.48 -1.92
N GLU A 91 12.33 -14.48 -2.70
CA GLU A 91 13.13 -13.28 -2.91
C GLU A 91 12.25 -12.09 -3.26
N LEU A 92 12.39 -11.01 -2.50
CA LEU A 92 11.75 -9.74 -2.77
C LEU A 92 12.74 -8.82 -3.49
N SER A 93 12.32 -8.23 -4.62
CA SER A 93 13.01 -7.13 -5.26
C SER A 93 12.46 -5.81 -4.72
N ALA A 94 13.32 -4.99 -4.12
CA ALA A 94 12.96 -3.61 -3.84
C ALA A 94 13.09 -2.78 -5.14
N PRO A 95 12.14 -1.86 -5.44
CA PRO A 95 12.31 -0.93 -6.55
C PRO A 95 13.55 -0.07 -6.30
N ALA A 96 14.54 -0.18 -7.19
CA ALA A 96 15.78 0.57 -7.08
C ALA A 96 15.61 2.02 -7.52
N LEU A 97 16.23 2.97 -6.81
CA LEU A 97 16.60 4.25 -7.39
C LEU A 97 18.07 4.61 -7.10
N ILE A 98 18.87 4.48 -8.17
CA ILE A 98 19.89 5.40 -8.75
C ILE A 98 20.89 6.10 -7.80
N LEU A 99 22.20 5.97 -8.14
CA LEU A 99 23.44 6.59 -7.61
C LEU A 99 24.59 5.58 -7.35
N GLY A 100 24.50 4.36 -7.88
CA GLY A 100 25.64 3.44 -7.96
C GLY A 100 25.82 2.46 -6.80
N ILE A 101 24.79 2.22 -5.99
CA ILE A 101 24.81 1.16 -4.96
C ILE A 101 23.70 0.14 -5.27
N PRO A 102 24.05 -1.14 -5.54
CA PRO A 102 23.09 -2.15 -5.99
C PRO A 102 22.27 -2.78 -4.86
N PHE A 103 20.96 -2.84 -5.10
CA PHE A 103 19.97 -3.88 -4.82
C PHE A 103 20.03 -4.65 -3.48
N GLN A 104 19.04 -4.41 -2.62
CA GLN A 104 18.70 -5.30 -1.52
C GLN A 104 17.77 -6.39 -2.05
N HIS A 105 18.32 -7.58 -2.33
CA HIS A 105 17.53 -8.79 -2.51
C HIS A 105 17.33 -9.39 -1.12
N THR A 106 16.09 -9.38 -0.62
CA THR A 106 15.78 -10.00 0.66
C THR A 106 15.34 -11.43 0.41
N PHE A 107 16.15 -12.38 0.89
CA PHE A 107 15.83 -13.80 0.82
C PHE A 107 14.95 -14.21 2.00
N ILE A 108 13.89 -14.96 1.69
CA ILE A 108 13.01 -15.56 2.69
C ILE A 108 13.35 -17.04 2.77
N ARG A 109 13.73 -17.51 3.97
CA ARG A 109 13.94 -18.94 4.23
C ARG A 109 12.75 -19.47 5.03
N TYR A 110 12.10 -20.46 4.46
CA TYR A 110 11.04 -21.21 5.13
C TYR A 110 11.70 -22.34 5.93
N GLN A 111 11.37 -22.45 7.23
CA GLN A 111 11.80 -23.53 8.12
C GLN A 111 10.77 -24.66 8.12
#